data_AF-X1BZQ1-F1
#
_entry.id   AF-X1BZQ1-F1
#
_cell.length_a   1.000
_cell.length_b   1.000
_cell.length_c   1.000
_cell.angle_alpha   90.00
_cell.angle_beta   90.00
_cell.angle_gamma   90.00
#
_symmetry.space_group_name_H-M   'P 1'
#
loop_
_entity.id
_entity.type
_entity.pdbx_description
1 polymer ?
#
loop_
_entity_poly.entity_id
_entity_poly.type
_entity_poly.pdbx_seq_one_letter_code
_entity_poly.pdbx_strand_id
1 'polypeptide(L)'
;MGQFFARTLIALLFFVAAVAITLYVRYGGGEPYPDLSGTPIFDESTLEVAVTSPEPIGNLAVSANGRVFYTIHPESRPSGAKLLEWVDGAP
;
A
#
# COMPACT_ATOMS: atom_id res chain seq x y z
N MET A 1 10.03 18.90 -43.40
CA MET A 1 10.06 17.79 -42.42
C MET A 1 10.50 18.23 -41.02
N GLY A 2 11.69 18.81 -40.83
CA GLY A 2 12.25 19.06 -39.48
C GLY A 2 11.44 20.01 -38.59
N GLN A 3 10.90 21.11 -39.12
CA GLN A 3 10.10 22.05 -38.33
C GLN A 3 8.73 21.49 -37.93
N PHE A 4 8.11 20.67 -38.78
CA PHE A 4 6.85 19.98 -38.44
C PHE A 4 7.10 18.96 -37.33
N PHE A 5 8.15 18.14 -37.48
CA PHE A 5 8.54 17.17 -36.46
C PHE A 5 8.84 17.83 -35.11
N ALA A 6 9.59 18.94 -35.10
CA ALA A 6 9.88 19.71 -33.89
C ALA A 6 8.60 20.26 -33.24
N ARG A 7 7.67 20.82 -34.03
CA ARG A 7 6.38 21.32 -33.51
C ARG A 7 5.53 20.20 -32.92
N THR A 8 5.46 19.05 -33.57
CA THR A 8 4.73 17.88 -33.06
C THR A 8 5.34 17.37 -31.75
N LEU A 9 6.67 17.28 -31.67
CA LEU A 9 7.36 16.85 -30.45
C LEU A 9 7.11 17.83 -29.29
N ILE A 10 7.19 19.14 -29.55
CA ILE A 10 6.88 20.17 -28.56
C ILE A 10 5.43 20.05 -28.09
N ALA A 11 4.47 19.90 -29.00
CA ALA A 11 3.06 19.73 -28.64
C ALA A 11 2.82 18.47 -27.78
N LEU A 12 3.49 17.36 -28.10
CA LEU A 12 3.42 16.14 -27.32
C LEU A 12 4.00 16.33 -25.91
N LEU A 13 5.13 17.01 -25.78
CA LEU A 13 5.72 17.33 -24.46
C LEU A 13 4.77 18.17 -23.61
N PHE A 14 4.16 19.20 -24.18
CA PHE A 14 3.15 20.01 -23.48
C PHE A 14 1.93 19.18 -23.06
N PHE A 15 1.46 18.29 -23.94
CA PHE A 15 0.36 17.40 -23.61
C PHE A 15 0.70 16.46 -22.45
N VAL A 16 1.86 15.81 -22.48
CA VAL A 16 2.32 14.93 -21.39
C VAL A 16 2.48 15.70 -20.09
N ALA A 17 3.08 16.89 -20.13
CA ALA A 17 3.22 17.75 -18.95
C ALA A 17 1.85 18.16 -18.38
N ALA A 18 0.90 18.56 -19.23
CA ALA A 18 -0.45 18.91 -18.79
C ALA A 18 -1.18 17.73 -18.15
N VAL A 19 -1.06 16.53 -18.72
CA VAL A 19 -1.62 15.30 -18.14
C VAL A 19 -0.97 15.00 -16.79
N ALA A 20 0.36 15.04 -16.69
CA ALA A 20 1.08 14.77 -15.46
C ALA A 20 0.71 15.76 -14.34
N ILE A 21 0.65 17.06 -14.65
CA ILE A 21 0.21 18.10 -13.70
C ILE A 21 -1.23 17.85 -13.25
N THR A 22 -2.13 17.54 -14.18
CA THR A 22 -3.54 17.27 -13.85
C THR A 22 -3.68 16.06 -12.93
N LEU A 23 -2.94 14.98 -13.20
CA LEU A 23 -2.95 13.79 -12.36
C LEU A 23 -2.37 14.08 -10.98
N TYR A 24 -1.26 14.81 -10.89
CA TYR A 24 -0.65 15.17 -9.61
C TYR A 24 -1.56 16.08 -8.77
N VAL A 25 -2.14 17.12 -9.37
CA VAL A 25 -3.03 18.04 -8.63
C VAL A 25 -4.31 17.34 -8.17
N ARG A 26 -4.81 16.35 -8.92
CA ARG A 26 -6.07 15.67 -8.60
C ARG A 26 -5.92 14.45 -7.70
N TYR A 27 -4.81 13.73 -7.79
CA TYR A 27 -4.60 12.44 -7.11
C TYR A 27 -3.28 12.33 -6.35
N GLY A 28 -2.34 13.28 -6.54
CA GLY A 28 -1.05 13.29 -5.88
C GLY A 28 -1.04 14.09 -4.59
N GLY A 29 0.12 14.15 -3.95
CA GLY A 29 0.39 15.04 -2.82
C GLY A 29 -0.37 14.71 -1.52
N GLY A 30 -0.89 13.48 -1.37
CA GLY A 30 -1.69 13.05 -0.22
C GLY A 30 -1.16 13.48 1.15
N GLU A 31 -2.04 13.50 2.15
CA GLU A 31 -1.72 14.06 3.46
C GLU A 31 -0.53 13.36 4.14
N PRO A 32 0.29 14.10 4.90
CA PRO A 32 1.28 13.49 5.79
C PRO A 32 0.60 12.46 6.69
N TYR A 33 1.32 11.37 6.96
CA TYR A 33 0.85 10.39 7.93
C TYR A 33 0.64 11.09 9.29
N PRO A 34 -0.52 10.92 9.94
CA PRO A 34 -0.81 11.60 11.19
C PRO A 34 0.20 11.22 12.27
N ASP A 35 0.50 12.15 13.17
CA ASP A 35 1.30 11.85 14.35
C ASP A 35 0.49 10.96 15.30
N LEU A 36 0.92 9.70 15.44
CA LEU A 36 0.30 8.71 16.32
C LEU A 36 1.10 8.48 17.62
N SER A 37 1.97 9.41 18.01
CA SER A 37 2.80 9.31 19.23
C SER A 37 2.04 9.61 20.54
N GLY A 38 0.78 10.05 20.44
CA GLY A 38 -0.07 10.34 21.58
C GLY A 38 -0.62 9.11 22.32
N THR A 39 -1.54 9.34 23.26
CA THR A 39 -2.21 8.26 23.98
C THR A 39 -3.08 7.44 23.03
N PRO A 40 -2.94 6.10 23.01
CA PRO A 40 -3.80 5.21 22.23
C PRO A 40 -5.29 5.38 22.57
N ILE A 41 -6.16 5.24 21.57
CA ILE A 41 -7.62 5.32 21.75
C ILE A 41 -8.15 4.09 22.52
N PHE A 42 -7.45 2.95 22.40
CA PHE A 42 -7.78 1.71 23.08
C PHE A 42 -6.76 1.42 24.18
N ASP A 43 -7.24 1.02 25.35
CA ASP A 43 -6.38 0.50 26.40
C ASP A 43 -5.76 -0.82 25.94
N GLU A 44 -4.48 -1.04 26.28
CA GLU A 44 -3.74 -2.26 25.93
C GLU A 44 -4.45 -3.53 26.41
N SER A 45 -5.14 -3.47 27.55
CA SER A 45 -5.91 -4.59 28.12
C SER A 45 -7.12 -5.02 27.28
N THR A 46 -7.53 -4.21 26.30
CA THR A 46 -8.63 -4.53 25.36
C THR A 46 -8.16 -5.19 24.08
N LEU A 47 -6.84 -5.21 23.83
CA LEU A 47 -6.25 -5.78 22.64
C LEU A 47 -5.88 -7.25 22.86
N GLU A 48 -6.03 -8.05 21.82
CA GLU A 48 -5.56 -9.43 21.79
C GLU A 48 -4.67 -9.66 20.56
N VAL A 49 -3.72 -10.58 20.70
CA VAL A 49 -2.87 -11.00 19.58
C VAL A 49 -3.68 -11.94 18.69
N ALA A 50 -4.15 -11.42 17.55
CA ALA A 50 -4.94 -12.20 16.60
C ALA A 50 -4.09 -13.19 15.78
N VAL A 51 -2.88 -12.79 15.38
CA VAL A 51 -1.96 -13.56 14.52
C VAL A 51 -0.53 -13.30 14.97
N THR A 52 0.30 -14.35 15.00
CA THR A 52 1.75 -14.22 15.15
C THR A 52 2.45 -14.84 13.95
N SER A 53 3.43 -14.14 13.37
CA SER A 53 4.20 -14.65 12.23
C SER A 53 5.70 -14.49 12.49
N PRO A 54 6.53 -15.51 12.20
CA PRO A 54 7.99 -15.37 12.25
C PRO A 54 8.54 -14.36 11.24
N GLU A 55 7.88 -14.22 10.09
CA GLU A 55 8.22 -13.24 9.07
C GLU A 55 7.30 -12.00 9.15
N PRO A 56 7.77 -10.82 8.74
CA PRO A 56 6.97 -9.60 8.76
C PRO A 56 5.67 -9.75 7.98
N ILE A 57 4.56 -9.33 8.58
CA ILE A 57 3.25 -9.31 7.94
C ILE A 57 3.17 -8.10 7.00
N GLY A 58 2.67 -8.33 5.78
CA GLY A 58 2.33 -7.30 4.80
C GLY A 58 0.87 -6.85 4.95
N ASN A 59 0.05 -7.14 3.95
CA ASN A 59 -1.39 -6.89 4.00
C ASN A 59 -2.12 -7.95 4.83
N LEU A 60 -3.26 -7.57 5.40
CA LEU A 60 -4.18 -8.45 6.14
C LEU A 60 -5.63 -8.19 5.71
N ALA A 61 -6.45 -9.24 5.71
CA ALA A 61 -7.88 -9.19 5.49
C ALA A 61 -8.60 -10.12 6.46
N VAL A 62 -9.75 -9.68 6.98
CA VAL A 62 -10.62 -10.49 7.84
C VAL A 62 -11.94 -10.71 7.11
N SER A 63 -12.38 -11.97 6.99
CA SER A 63 -13.67 -12.30 6.39
C SER A 63 -14.83 -11.97 7.33
N ALA A 64 -16.06 -11.93 6.79
CA ALA A 64 -17.27 -11.72 7.58
C ALA A 64 -17.50 -12.78 8.68
N ASN A 65 -16.92 -13.96 8.54
CA ASN A 65 -16.97 -15.04 9.53
C ASN A 65 -15.70 -15.16 10.38
N GLY A 66 -14.81 -14.16 10.37
CA GLY A 66 -13.66 -14.07 11.26
C GLY A 66 -12.40 -14.82 10.81
N ARG A 67 -12.35 -15.34 9.58
CA ARG A 67 -11.12 -15.93 9.03
C ARG A 67 -10.12 -14.83 8.73
N VAL A 68 -8.87 -15.03 9.12
CA VAL A 68 -7.80 -14.04 8.93
C VAL A 68 -6.86 -14.51 7.84
N PHE A 69 -6.67 -13.67 6.83
CA PHE A 69 -5.72 -13.89 5.75
C PHE A 69 -4.66 -12.81 5.78
N TYR A 70 -3.41 -13.18 5.56
CA TYR A 70 -2.32 -12.21 5.55
C TYR A 70 -1.23 -12.60 4.58
N THR A 71 -0.49 -11.61 4.11
CA THR A 71 0.67 -11.82 3.24
C THR A 71 1.97 -11.70 4.03
N ILE A 72 3.02 -12.39 3.60
CA ILE A 72 4.38 -12.12 4.07
C ILE A 72 4.97 -10.94 3.30
N HIS A 73 5.56 -9.99 4.02
CA HIS A 73 6.06 -8.74 3.44
C HIS A 73 7.16 -9.03 2.40
N PRO A 74 7.07 -8.51 1.16
CA PRO A 74 7.99 -8.87 0.09
C PRO A 74 9.45 -8.50 0.38
N GLU A 75 9.70 -7.52 1.26
CA GLU A 75 11.05 -7.15 1.68
C GLU A 75 11.76 -8.20 2.53
N SER A 76 11.04 -9.15 3.16
CA SER A 76 11.66 -10.29 3.84
C SER A 76 12.19 -11.35 2.88
N ARG A 77 11.89 -11.23 1.57
CA ARG A 77 12.22 -12.20 0.53
C ARG A 77 11.75 -13.62 0.87
N PRO A 78 10.43 -13.82 1.09
CA PRO A 78 9.89 -15.11 1.50
C PRO A 78 10.18 -16.17 0.43
N SER A 79 10.72 -17.31 0.85
CA SER A 79 11.02 -18.46 -0.01
C SER A 79 9.84 -19.41 -0.17
N GLY A 80 8.87 -19.35 0.75
CA GLY A 80 7.69 -20.21 0.80
C GLY A 80 6.39 -19.50 0.39
N ALA A 81 5.29 -19.92 1.02
CA ALA A 81 3.97 -19.32 0.83
C ALA A 81 4.01 -17.82 1.19
N LYS A 82 3.40 -17.00 0.33
CA LYS A 82 3.37 -15.53 0.47
C LYS A 82 2.01 -14.99 0.91
N LEU A 83 1.00 -15.85 0.89
CA LEU A 83 -0.36 -15.61 1.35
C LEU A 83 -0.72 -16.80 2.25
N LEU A 84 -1.16 -16.50 3.46
CA LEU A 84 -1.42 -17.44 4.53
C LEU A 84 -2.82 -17.19 5.09
N GLU A 85 -3.41 -18.22 5.66
CA GLU A 85 -4.65 -18.14 6.43
C GLU A 85 -4.33 -18.55 7.86
N TRP A 86 -4.72 -17.75 8.84
CA TRP A 86 -4.57 -18.14 10.23
C TRP A 86 -5.72 -19.06 10.66
N VAL A 87 -5.39 -20.29 11.05
CA VAL A 87 -6.34 -21.33 11.46
C VAL A 87 -5.85 -21.95 12.77
N ASP A 88 -6.68 -21.92 13.82
CA ASP A 88 -6.44 -22.60 15.10
C ASP A 88 -5.05 -22.37 15.71
N GLY A 89 -4.51 -21.14 15.58
CA GLY A 89 -3.21 -20.76 16.14
C GLY A 89 -2.00 -21.03 15.24
N ALA A 90 -2.21 -21.37 13.97
CA ALA A 90 -1.14 -21.60 12.99
C ALA A 90 -1.45 -20.97 11.61
N PRO A 91 -0.40 -20.62 10.82
CA PRO A 91 -0.52 -20.20 9.42
C PRO A 91 -0.87 -21.33 8.44
#